data_AF-A0A525HJR9-F1
#
_entry.id   AF-A0A525HJR9-F1
#
_cell.length_a   1.000
_cell.length_b   1.000
_cell.length_c   1.000
_cell.angle_alpha   90.00
_cell.angle_beta   90.00
_cell.angle_gamma   90.00
#
_symmetry.space_group_name_H-M   'P 1'
#
loop_
_entity.id
_entity.type
_entity.pdbx_description
1 polymer ?
#
loop_
_entity_poly.entity_id
_entity_poly.type
_entity_poly.pdbx_seq_one_letter_code
_entity_poly.pdbx_strand_id
1 'polypeptide(L)'
;MRPGKFLRAAGIGAALFTTTATFAQDFSNAQFEINRDRVKYGTIGSCAKSTAFLVPTVYLYVPVRTKLSAGGGINAVGVKARVYIDGAGKAELQQLAGSIQNEMVGALRGAGYTVLTFDDVRGDVAGKSLMAANPRYGMPTHDARAFPGTDFVVATPSDAQALEYGLIGGPNKPFADAAKRTGATQLITEVYLTMPQLGAQAANGENSMFRSSSASISFNPSMHLAGITVYGLTAKGSWCSIGVPEHGVRVPASRVGTFREISVSDDDSSEWGKRRGDYAFVVDDDAFRTGVLAVGRSLGRLTADAMTSKR
;
A
#
# COMPACT_ATOMS: atom_id res chain seq x y z
N MET A 1 21.41 -23.63 76.38
CA MET A 1 21.41 -22.19 76.68
C MET A 1 22.56 -21.52 75.93
N ARG A 2 22.25 -20.36 75.33
CA ARG A 2 23.08 -19.42 74.54
C ARG A 2 23.37 -19.78 73.06
N PRO A 3 22.93 -18.93 72.10
CA PRO A 3 23.01 -19.17 70.66
C PRO A 3 24.30 -18.59 70.03
N GLY A 4 24.88 -19.32 69.08
CA GLY A 4 26.00 -18.87 68.24
C GLY A 4 25.48 -18.28 66.93
N LYS A 5 25.99 -17.10 66.59
CA LYS A 5 25.49 -16.16 65.57
C LYS A 5 25.71 -16.67 64.14
N PHE A 6 24.63 -16.75 63.35
CA PHE A 6 24.69 -16.84 61.89
C PHE A 6 25.08 -15.49 61.30
N LEU A 7 26.22 -15.45 60.61
CA LEU A 7 26.71 -14.29 59.87
C LEU A 7 25.97 -14.20 58.52
N ARG A 8 25.47 -12.99 58.27
CA ARG A 8 24.72 -12.56 57.09
C ARG A 8 25.59 -12.65 55.83
N ALA A 9 25.11 -13.38 54.84
CA ALA A 9 25.48 -13.18 53.44
C ALA A 9 24.21 -12.74 52.69
N ALA A 10 23.95 -11.44 52.69
CA ALA A 10 22.92 -10.84 51.84
C ALA A 10 23.52 -10.67 50.44
N GLY A 11 23.12 -11.54 49.52
CA GLY A 11 23.48 -11.47 48.11
C GLY A 11 22.90 -10.21 47.47
N ILE A 12 23.80 -9.39 46.96
CA ILE A 12 23.56 -8.35 45.95
C ILE A 12 23.23 -9.07 44.64
N GLY A 13 22.16 -8.65 43.95
CA GLY A 13 21.98 -8.97 42.53
C GLY A 13 20.57 -9.40 42.13
N ALA A 14 19.60 -8.50 42.23
CA ALA A 14 18.33 -8.61 41.51
C ALA A 14 17.91 -7.24 41.00
N ALA A 15 18.58 -6.77 39.96
CA ALA A 15 18.13 -5.62 39.17
C ALA A 15 18.62 -5.83 37.75
N LEU A 16 17.91 -6.63 36.96
CA LEU A 16 18.07 -6.72 35.50
C LEU A 16 16.86 -7.48 34.92
N PHE A 17 16.28 -6.89 33.87
CA PHE A 17 15.17 -7.40 33.03
C PHE A 17 13.78 -7.29 33.67
N THR A 18 12.79 -6.55 33.16
CA THR A 18 12.51 -6.12 31.78
C THR A 18 11.68 -4.83 31.78
N THR A 19 12.26 -3.71 31.38
CA THR A 19 11.51 -2.56 30.86
C THR A 19 11.23 -2.80 29.37
N THR A 20 10.34 -3.73 29.06
CA THR A 20 9.82 -3.92 27.70
C THR A 20 8.31 -3.75 27.70
N ALA A 21 7.83 -2.55 28.07
CA ALA A 21 6.41 -2.25 27.99
C ALA A 21 6.13 -0.74 27.84
N THR A 22 6.92 -0.03 27.03
CA THR A 22 6.60 1.34 26.58
C THR A 22 7.17 1.61 25.18
N PHE A 23 7.04 0.65 24.28
CA PHE A 23 6.98 0.92 22.84
C PHE A 23 5.61 0.56 22.25
N ALA A 24 4.58 0.50 23.11
CA ALA A 24 3.20 0.70 22.68
C ALA A 24 3.02 2.18 22.34
N GLN A 25 3.67 2.55 21.23
CA GLN A 25 3.23 3.49 20.24
C GLN A 25 2.12 4.44 20.69
N ASP A 26 2.55 5.64 21.08
CA ASP A 26 1.79 6.89 21.15
C ASP A 26 1.31 7.32 19.74
N PHE A 27 0.58 6.44 19.05
CA PHE A 27 0.06 6.63 17.69
C PHE A 27 -1.47 6.69 17.66
N SER A 28 -2.10 6.96 18.80
CA SER A 28 -3.56 7.03 18.87
C SER A 28 -4.15 8.30 18.23
N ASN A 29 -3.34 9.28 17.82
CA ASN A 29 -3.82 10.53 17.18
C ASN A 29 -2.91 11.14 16.10
N ALA A 30 -1.76 10.54 15.77
CA ALA A 30 -0.89 11.08 14.73
C ALA A 30 -1.45 10.76 13.34
N GLN A 31 -1.85 11.78 12.58
CA GLN A 31 -2.17 11.63 11.16
C GLN A 31 -1.00 10.91 10.46
N PHE A 32 -1.29 9.90 9.64
CA PHE A 32 -0.27 9.22 8.85
C PHE A 32 0.58 10.24 8.07
N GLU A 33 1.91 10.14 8.24
CA GLU A 33 2.88 11.02 7.58
C GLU A 33 3.93 10.17 6.84
N ILE A 34 4.03 10.41 5.53
CA ILE A 34 5.07 9.85 4.66
C ILE A 34 6.45 10.21 5.23
N ASN A 35 7.28 9.20 5.43
CA ASN A 35 8.65 9.41 5.87
C ASN A 35 9.47 10.03 4.73
N ARG A 36 9.72 11.34 4.82
CA ARG A 36 10.45 12.13 3.83
C ARG A 36 11.87 11.63 3.56
N ASP A 37 12.52 11.03 4.56
CA ASP A 37 13.89 10.50 4.42
C ASP A 37 13.96 9.30 3.47
N ARG A 38 12.83 8.63 3.23
CA ARG A 38 12.74 7.48 2.32
C ARG A 38 12.22 7.84 0.94
N VAL A 39 11.81 9.10 0.74
CA VAL A 39 11.29 9.56 -0.55
C VAL A 39 12.43 9.67 -1.55
N LYS A 40 12.22 9.11 -2.74
CA LYS A 40 13.14 9.15 -3.86
C LYS A 40 12.65 10.17 -4.89
N TYR A 41 13.48 11.13 -5.23
CA TYR A 41 13.18 12.12 -6.26
C TYR A 41 13.93 11.79 -7.55
N GLY A 42 13.20 11.67 -8.66
CA GLY A 42 13.77 11.58 -10.01
C GLY A 42 13.60 12.91 -10.72
N THR A 43 14.70 13.56 -11.10
CA THR A 43 14.72 14.81 -11.91
C THR A 43 13.67 15.86 -11.52
N ILE A 44 13.33 15.96 -10.23
CA ILE A 44 12.19 16.75 -9.73
C ILE A 44 12.31 18.25 -10.04
N GLY A 45 13.54 18.76 -10.13
CA GLY A 45 13.81 20.15 -10.52
C GLY A 45 13.28 20.54 -11.90
N SER A 46 13.08 19.58 -12.82
CA SER A 46 12.44 19.86 -14.11
C SER A 46 10.97 20.25 -13.95
N CYS A 47 10.26 19.59 -13.04
CA CYS A 47 8.85 19.83 -12.77
C CYS A 47 8.63 21.00 -11.81
N ALA A 48 9.53 21.21 -10.84
CA ALA A 48 9.48 22.32 -9.89
C ALA A 48 9.51 23.71 -10.57
N LYS A 49 10.14 23.82 -11.75
CA LYS A 49 10.15 25.03 -12.58
C LYS A 49 8.77 25.38 -13.16
N SER A 50 7.80 24.48 -13.11
CA SER A 50 6.45 24.73 -13.61
C SER A 50 5.70 25.72 -12.71
N THR A 51 4.88 26.55 -13.33
CA THR A 51 3.89 27.40 -12.64
C THR A 51 2.49 26.80 -12.70
N ALA A 52 2.25 25.88 -13.64
CA ALA A 52 0.99 25.17 -13.81
C ALA A 52 1.19 23.65 -13.79
N PHE A 53 0.28 22.94 -13.14
CA PHE A 53 0.24 21.48 -13.12
C PHE A 53 -1.08 20.96 -13.67
N LEU A 54 -1.04 19.83 -14.37
CA LEU A 54 -2.20 19.05 -14.76
C LEU A 54 -2.22 17.78 -13.90
N VAL A 55 -3.24 17.61 -13.07
CA VAL A 55 -3.44 16.39 -12.26
C VAL A 55 -4.69 15.69 -12.80
N PRO A 56 -4.57 14.89 -13.88
CA PRO A 56 -5.75 14.42 -14.60
C PRO A 56 -6.35 13.16 -13.96
N THR A 57 -5.60 12.40 -13.19
CA THR A 57 -6.09 11.17 -12.55
C THR A 57 -5.17 10.71 -11.43
N VAL A 58 -5.72 9.86 -10.56
CA VAL A 58 -4.99 9.06 -9.57
C VAL A 58 -5.41 7.62 -9.79
N TYR A 59 -4.44 6.71 -9.86
CA TYR A 59 -4.66 5.27 -9.87
C TYR A 59 -4.46 4.74 -8.44
N LEU A 60 -5.56 4.37 -7.79
CA LEU A 60 -5.57 3.76 -6.47
C LEU A 60 -5.65 2.24 -6.63
N TYR A 61 -4.58 1.55 -6.24
CA TYR A 61 -4.47 0.09 -6.30
C TYR A 61 -4.86 -0.48 -4.95
N VAL A 62 -5.96 -1.21 -4.93
CA VAL A 62 -6.48 -1.87 -3.72
C VAL A 62 -6.51 -3.38 -3.96
N PRO A 63 -5.94 -4.19 -3.05
CA PRO A 63 -5.94 -5.63 -3.23
C PRO A 63 -7.38 -6.17 -3.20
N VAL A 64 -7.68 -7.09 -4.11
CA VAL A 64 -8.95 -7.85 -4.13
C VAL A 64 -8.74 -9.34 -3.88
N ARG A 65 -7.51 -9.80 -4.05
CA ARG A 65 -7.10 -11.15 -3.74
C ARG A 65 -5.62 -11.19 -3.41
N THR A 66 -5.26 -11.87 -2.34
CA THR A 66 -3.86 -12.13 -1.98
C THR A 66 -3.66 -13.62 -1.84
N LYS A 67 -2.58 -14.13 -2.45
CA LYS A 67 -2.17 -15.53 -2.41
C LYS A 67 -0.78 -15.61 -1.82
N LEU A 68 -0.57 -16.62 -0.99
CA LEU A 68 0.76 -16.92 -0.47
C LEU A 68 1.00 -18.41 -0.38
N SER A 69 2.26 -18.78 -0.39
CA SER A 69 2.70 -20.14 -0.17
C SER A 69 4.06 -20.18 0.49
N ALA A 70 4.27 -21.16 1.37
CA ALA A 70 5.56 -21.49 1.96
C ALA A 70 5.78 -22.99 1.91
N GLY A 71 7.01 -23.45 1.64
CA GLY A 71 7.32 -24.88 1.48
C GLY A 71 6.62 -25.52 0.28
N GLY A 72 6.38 -26.85 0.34
CA GLY A 72 5.51 -27.54 -0.63
C GLY A 72 6.17 -28.43 -1.70
N GLY A 73 7.28 -29.11 -1.37
CA GLY A 73 7.78 -30.26 -2.15
C GLY A 73 7.00 -31.57 -1.92
N ILE A 74 7.37 -32.63 -2.63
CA ILE A 74 6.88 -34.00 -2.37
C ILE A 74 7.35 -34.41 -0.95
N ASN A 75 6.46 -34.93 -0.11
CA ASN A 75 6.72 -35.29 1.30
C ASN A 75 7.31 -34.14 2.14
N ALA A 76 6.96 -32.88 1.84
CA ALA A 76 7.42 -31.71 2.56
C ALA A 76 6.26 -30.97 3.24
N VAL A 77 6.61 -30.21 4.28
CA VAL A 77 5.68 -29.29 4.91
C VAL A 77 5.37 -28.13 3.97
N GLY A 78 4.09 -27.78 3.88
CA GLY A 78 3.64 -26.75 2.95
C GLY A 78 2.43 -25.98 3.47
N VAL A 79 2.42 -24.69 3.16
CA VAL A 79 1.29 -23.79 3.40
C VAL A 79 0.88 -23.17 2.09
N LYS A 80 -0.43 -23.12 1.81
CA LYS A 80 -1.00 -22.28 0.75
C LYS A 80 -2.23 -21.56 1.30
N ALA A 81 -2.27 -20.24 1.15
CA ALA A 81 -3.46 -19.47 1.51
C ALA A 81 -3.91 -18.59 0.36
N ARG A 82 -5.23 -18.44 0.21
CA ARG A 82 -5.85 -17.42 -0.63
C ARG A 82 -6.81 -16.61 0.23
N VAL A 83 -6.67 -15.30 0.16
CA VAL A 83 -7.55 -14.35 0.87
C VAL A 83 -8.26 -13.53 -0.19
N TYR A 84 -9.59 -13.58 -0.18
CA TYR A 84 -10.45 -12.72 -0.99
C TYR A 84 -10.83 -11.52 -0.14
N ILE A 85 -10.70 -10.33 -0.69
CA ILE A 85 -11.05 -9.10 0.03
C ILE A 85 -12.46 -8.72 -0.36
N ASP A 86 -13.29 -8.55 0.67
CA ASP A 86 -14.72 -8.30 0.57
C ASP A 86 -15.02 -6.95 1.23
N GLY A 87 -15.56 -6.01 0.47
CA GLY A 87 -15.75 -4.62 0.87
C GLY A 87 -15.08 -3.62 -0.08
N ALA A 88 -15.32 -2.33 0.15
CA ALA A 88 -14.95 -1.21 -0.74
C ALA A 88 -15.41 -1.41 -2.21
N GLY A 89 -16.70 -1.15 -2.45
CA GLY A 89 -17.30 -1.27 -3.79
C GLY A 89 -16.73 -0.26 -4.80
N LYS A 90 -16.98 -0.47 -6.10
CA LYS A 90 -16.50 0.40 -7.19
C LYS A 90 -16.74 1.89 -6.90
N ALA A 91 -17.98 2.28 -6.60
CA ALA A 91 -18.33 3.68 -6.40
C ALA A 91 -17.54 4.33 -5.25
N GLU A 92 -17.35 3.59 -4.15
CA GLU A 92 -16.58 4.05 -3.01
C GLU A 92 -15.09 4.18 -3.33
N LEU A 93 -14.51 3.19 -4.00
CA LEU A 93 -13.10 3.24 -4.41
C LEU A 93 -12.82 4.37 -5.40
N GLN A 94 -13.76 4.65 -6.32
CA GLN A 94 -13.67 5.81 -7.21
C GLN A 94 -13.77 7.13 -6.43
N GLN A 95 -14.67 7.22 -5.45
CA GLN A 95 -14.78 8.38 -4.56
C GLN A 95 -13.48 8.59 -3.74
N LEU A 96 -12.86 7.53 -3.26
CA LEU A 96 -11.58 7.60 -2.54
C LEU A 96 -10.44 8.05 -3.47
N ALA A 97 -10.35 7.51 -4.68
CA ALA A 97 -9.38 7.95 -5.68
C ALA A 97 -9.56 9.45 -6.02
N GLY A 98 -10.80 9.90 -6.20
CA GLY A 98 -11.13 11.31 -6.40
C GLY A 98 -10.79 12.18 -5.19
N SER A 99 -10.97 11.67 -3.97
CA SER A 99 -10.59 12.38 -2.75
C SER A 99 -9.07 12.55 -2.65
N ILE A 100 -8.27 11.51 -2.95
CA ILE A 100 -6.80 11.63 -3.04
C ILE A 100 -6.41 12.67 -4.09
N GLN A 101 -7.04 12.64 -5.27
CA GLN A 101 -6.78 13.63 -6.33
C GLN A 101 -7.07 15.05 -5.82
N ASN A 102 -8.20 15.25 -5.14
CA ASN A 102 -8.60 16.54 -4.60
C ASN A 102 -7.63 17.05 -3.51
N GLU A 103 -7.11 16.17 -2.65
CA GLU A 103 -6.07 16.52 -1.66
C GLU A 103 -4.78 16.97 -2.35
N MET A 104 -4.36 16.30 -3.42
CA MET A 104 -3.20 16.72 -4.22
C MET A 104 -3.42 18.07 -4.91
N VAL A 105 -4.58 18.24 -5.55
CA VAL A 105 -4.96 19.49 -6.24
C VAL A 105 -5.05 20.63 -5.24
N GLY A 106 -5.69 20.41 -4.08
CA GLY A 106 -5.83 21.38 -3.01
C GLY A 106 -4.48 21.83 -2.47
N ALA A 107 -3.56 20.89 -2.20
CA ALA A 107 -2.22 21.21 -1.72
C ALA A 107 -1.40 22.03 -2.73
N LEU A 108 -1.45 21.68 -4.03
CA LEU A 108 -0.78 22.43 -5.08
C LEU A 108 -1.39 23.84 -5.26
N ARG A 109 -2.73 23.97 -5.26
CA ARG A 109 -3.38 25.28 -5.31
C ARG A 109 -3.05 26.13 -4.08
N GLY A 110 -3.03 25.53 -2.89
CA GLY A 110 -2.65 26.18 -1.65
C GLY A 110 -1.20 26.68 -1.64
N ALA A 111 -0.31 26.01 -2.37
CA ALA A 111 1.07 26.44 -2.61
C ALA A 111 1.21 27.50 -3.75
N GLY A 112 0.10 27.98 -4.32
CA GLY A 112 0.08 29.05 -5.31
C GLY A 112 0.26 28.61 -6.77
N TYR A 113 0.15 27.31 -7.07
CA TYR A 113 0.21 26.82 -8.45
C TYR A 113 -1.15 26.89 -9.13
N THR A 114 -1.15 27.14 -10.45
CA THR A 114 -2.34 26.87 -11.28
C THR A 114 -2.48 25.36 -11.45
N VAL A 115 -3.66 24.81 -11.16
CA VAL A 115 -3.89 23.37 -11.27
C VAL A 115 -5.09 23.08 -12.16
N LEU A 116 -4.81 22.41 -13.27
CA LEU A 116 -5.76 21.82 -14.19
C LEU A 116 -6.06 20.37 -13.77
N THR A 117 -7.25 19.91 -14.11
CA THR A 117 -7.80 18.60 -13.78
C THR A 117 -8.30 17.90 -15.04
N PHE A 118 -8.86 16.70 -14.90
CA PHE A 118 -9.44 15.96 -16.03
C PHE A 118 -10.46 16.77 -16.81
N ASP A 119 -11.32 17.53 -16.13
CA ASP A 119 -12.40 18.28 -16.77
C ASP A 119 -11.87 19.36 -17.72
N ASP A 120 -10.71 19.94 -17.41
CA ASP A 120 -10.05 20.96 -18.23
C ASP A 120 -9.44 20.39 -19.53
N VAL A 121 -9.22 19.06 -19.58
CA VAL A 121 -8.53 18.36 -20.67
C VAL A 121 -9.32 17.19 -21.25
N ARG A 122 -10.58 17.00 -20.84
CA ARG A 122 -11.42 15.86 -21.24
C ARG A 122 -11.53 15.76 -22.77
N GLY A 123 -11.60 16.89 -23.45
CA GLY A 123 -11.67 16.96 -24.92
C GLY A 123 -10.41 16.42 -25.62
N ASP A 124 -9.23 16.54 -25.00
CA ASP A 124 -7.96 16.07 -25.59
C ASP A 124 -7.81 14.55 -25.54
N VAL A 125 -8.48 13.93 -24.58
CA VAL A 125 -8.44 12.47 -24.35
C VAL A 125 -9.72 11.77 -24.80
N ALA A 126 -10.66 12.51 -25.39
CA ALA A 126 -11.85 11.94 -26.00
C ALA A 126 -11.45 10.92 -27.08
N GLY A 127 -12.00 9.71 -26.97
CA GLY A 127 -11.71 8.61 -27.91
C GLY A 127 -10.40 7.86 -27.67
N LYS A 128 -9.62 8.18 -26.62
CA LYS A 128 -8.53 7.30 -26.17
C LYS A 128 -9.12 6.03 -25.55
N SER A 129 -8.43 4.90 -25.74
CA SER A 129 -8.84 3.61 -25.18
C SER A 129 -8.90 3.66 -23.66
N LEU A 130 -9.95 3.05 -23.10
CA LEU A 130 -10.10 2.81 -21.67
C LEU A 130 -9.53 1.45 -21.31
N MET A 131 -8.98 1.33 -20.11
CA MET A 131 -8.58 0.04 -19.55
C MET A 131 -9.76 -0.91 -19.50
N ALA A 132 -9.54 -2.15 -19.92
CA ALA A 132 -10.55 -3.19 -19.86
C ALA A 132 -10.96 -3.45 -18.39
N ALA A 133 -12.26 -3.31 -18.11
CA ALA A 133 -12.81 -3.63 -16.82
C ALA A 133 -12.89 -5.15 -16.62
N ASN A 134 -12.51 -5.61 -15.43
CA ASN A 134 -12.75 -6.98 -15.01
C ASN A 134 -14.26 -7.16 -14.71
N PRO A 135 -14.95 -8.12 -15.35
CA PRO A 135 -16.40 -8.30 -15.15
C PRO A 135 -16.83 -8.53 -13.70
N ARG A 136 -15.94 -9.09 -12.86
CA ARG A 136 -16.24 -9.35 -11.45
C ARG A 136 -16.26 -8.08 -10.62
N TYR A 137 -15.39 -7.12 -10.92
CA TYR A 137 -15.17 -5.95 -10.07
C TYR A 137 -15.71 -4.66 -10.71
N GLY A 138 -16.05 -4.68 -12.00
CA GLY A 138 -16.48 -3.50 -12.74
C GLY A 138 -15.38 -2.43 -12.92
N MET A 139 -14.12 -2.80 -12.63
CA MET A 139 -12.94 -1.94 -12.67
C MET A 139 -11.77 -2.72 -13.31
N PRO A 140 -10.76 -2.03 -13.85
CA PRO A 140 -9.53 -2.69 -14.29
C PRO A 140 -8.86 -3.43 -13.14
N THR A 141 -8.13 -4.49 -13.47
CA THR A 141 -7.32 -5.24 -12.51
C THR A 141 -5.86 -5.26 -12.94
N HIS A 142 -4.95 -5.23 -11.98
CA HIS A 142 -3.51 -5.27 -12.25
C HIS A 142 -2.81 -6.28 -11.34
N ASP A 143 -1.95 -7.10 -11.94
CA ASP A 143 -0.97 -7.93 -11.26
C ASP A 143 0.39 -7.23 -11.27
N ALA A 144 0.75 -6.64 -10.13
CA ALA A 144 2.02 -5.93 -10.02
C ALA A 144 3.13 -6.92 -9.66
N ARG A 145 4.18 -7.00 -10.49
CA ARG A 145 5.37 -7.84 -10.20
C ARG A 145 6.01 -7.52 -8.85
N ALA A 146 5.91 -6.26 -8.40
CA ALA A 146 6.40 -5.82 -7.09
C ALA A 146 5.63 -6.44 -5.90
N PHE A 147 4.43 -6.97 -6.15
CA PHE A 147 3.54 -7.57 -5.15
C PHE A 147 3.13 -8.99 -5.59
N PRO A 148 4.09 -9.93 -5.65
CA PRO A 148 3.81 -11.27 -6.14
C PRO A 148 2.68 -11.93 -5.33
N GLY A 149 1.73 -12.54 -6.04
CA GLY A 149 0.58 -13.20 -5.42
C GLY A 149 -0.57 -12.26 -5.05
N THR A 150 -0.48 -10.95 -5.29
CA THR A 150 -1.55 -9.99 -5.02
C THR A 150 -2.18 -9.49 -6.31
N ASP A 151 -3.49 -9.61 -6.43
CA ASP A 151 -4.28 -9.01 -7.51
C ASP A 151 -4.93 -7.73 -6.98
N PHE A 152 -4.78 -6.64 -7.72
CA PHE A 152 -5.36 -5.34 -7.39
C PHE A 152 -6.52 -5.00 -8.32
N VAL A 153 -7.53 -4.31 -7.80
CA VAL A 153 -8.33 -3.41 -8.64
C VAL A 153 -7.62 -2.09 -8.78
N VAL A 154 -7.78 -1.45 -9.93
CA VAL A 154 -7.25 -0.13 -10.22
C VAL A 154 -8.41 0.85 -10.27
N ALA A 155 -8.61 1.57 -9.16
CA ALA A 155 -9.64 2.60 -9.08
C ALA A 155 -9.09 3.95 -9.57
N THR A 156 -9.87 4.62 -10.41
CA THR A 156 -9.65 6.01 -10.81
C THR A 156 -10.85 6.84 -10.37
N PRO A 157 -10.77 8.19 -10.33
CA PRO A 157 -11.88 9.01 -9.86
C PRO A 157 -13.17 8.85 -10.67
N SER A 158 -13.07 8.40 -11.93
CA SER A 158 -14.20 8.01 -12.79
C SER A 158 -13.77 7.05 -13.88
N ASP A 159 -14.70 6.29 -14.47
CA ASP A 159 -14.40 5.37 -15.57
C ASP A 159 -13.74 6.07 -16.78
N ALA A 160 -14.10 7.33 -17.03
CA ALA A 160 -13.54 8.14 -18.10
C ALA A 160 -12.05 8.50 -17.88
N GLN A 161 -11.56 8.39 -16.64
CA GLN A 161 -10.17 8.62 -16.27
C GLN A 161 -9.32 7.34 -16.26
N ALA A 162 -9.93 6.17 -16.44
CA ALA A 162 -9.24 4.87 -16.54
C ALA A 162 -8.69 4.63 -17.95
N LEU A 163 -7.84 5.54 -18.45
CA LEU A 163 -7.26 5.43 -19.80
C LEU A 163 -6.17 4.34 -19.85
N GLU A 164 -6.09 3.59 -20.95
CA GLU A 164 -5.03 2.59 -21.13
C GLU A 164 -3.63 3.24 -21.03
N TYR A 165 -2.73 2.53 -20.37
CA TYR A 165 -1.31 2.87 -20.41
C TYR A 165 -0.82 2.72 -21.84
N GLY A 166 -0.20 3.77 -22.38
CA GLY A 166 0.33 3.69 -23.73
C GLY A 166 1.43 2.62 -23.84
N LEU A 167 1.42 1.84 -24.93
CA LEU A 167 2.42 0.80 -25.26
C LEU A 167 3.87 1.27 -25.12
N ILE A 168 4.11 2.58 -25.31
CA ILE A 168 5.42 3.22 -25.23
C ILE A 168 5.24 4.54 -24.47
N GLY A 169 5.56 4.55 -23.17
CA GLY A 169 5.55 5.76 -22.33
C GLY A 169 4.86 5.67 -20.96
N GLY A 170 4.32 4.51 -20.58
CA GLY A 170 3.70 4.31 -19.27
C GLY A 170 2.41 5.12 -19.08
N PRO A 171 1.98 5.37 -17.82
CA PRO A 171 0.68 5.97 -17.51
C PRO A 171 0.49 7.41 -18.03
N ASN A 172 1.58 8.04 -18.45
CA ASN A 172 1.68 9.44 -18.87
C ASN A 172 1.25 9.75 -20.29
N LYS A 173 1.18 8.74 -21.17
CA LYS A 173 1.02 8.99 -22.61
C LYS A 173 -0.31 9.67 -22.98
N PRO A 174 -1.48 9.24 -22.45
CA PRO A 174 -2.75 9.79 -22.92
C PRO A 174 -2.89 11.29 -22.69
N PHE A 175 -2.31 11.81 -21.61
CA PHE A 175 -2.42 13.21 -21.20
C PHE A 175 -1.27 14.10 -21.69
N ALA A 176 -0.23 13.53 -22.31
CA ALA A 176 0.98 14.26 -22.69
C ALA A 176 0.70 15.39 -23.70
N ASP A 177 -0.22 15.17 -24.63
CA ASP A 177 -0.59 16.19 -25.62
C ASP A 177 -1.41 17.32 -24.98
N ALA A 178 -2.28 17.00 -24.02
CA ALA A 178 -2.99 18.01 -23.23
C ALA A 178 -2.03 18.86 -22.40
N ALA A 179 -1.01 18.24 -21.79
CA ALA A 179 0.04 18.94 -21.04
C ALA A 179 0.84 19.90 -21.93
N LYS A 180 1.21 19.48 -23.14
CA LYS A 180 1.86 20.33 -24.15
C LYS A 180 0.98 21.51 -24.56
N ARG A 181 -0.30 21.26 -24.89
CA ARG A 181 -1.27 22.28 -25.32
C ARG A 181 -1.48 23.35 -24.25
N THR A 182 -1.62 22.92 -23.00
CA THR A 182 -1.88 23.82 -21.86
C THR A 182 -0.62 24.47 -21.30
N GLY A 183 0.56 23.98 -21.67
CA GLY A 183 1.84 24.38 -21.06
C GLY A 183 2.02 23.89 -19.63
N ALA A 184 1.13 23.04 -19.12
CA ALA A 184 1.21 22.50 -17.77
C ALA A 184 2.19 21.32 -17.68
N THR A 185 2.76 21.11 -16.50
CA THR A 185 3.44 19.84 -16.19
C THR A 185 2.40 18.84 -15.72
N GLN A 186 2.23 17.72 -16.42
CA GLN A 186 1.31 16.69 -15.95
C GLN A 186 1.91 15.94 -14.77
N LEU A 187 1.06 15.54 -13.83
CA LEU A 187 1.37 14.68 -12.70
C LEU A 187 0.34 13.56 -12.66
N ILE A 188 0.80 12.33 -12.80
CA ILE A 188 -0.04 11.12 -12.69
C ILE A 188 0.44 10.32 -11.50
N THR A 189 -0.50 9.99 -10.62
CA THR A 189 -0.19 9.37 -9.35
C THR A 189 -0.69 7.94 -9.32
N GLU A 190 0.17 7.04 -8.88
CA GLU A 190 -0.18 5.67 -8.52
C GLU A 190 -0.01 5.48 -7.02
N VAL A 191 -1.05 5.02 -6.32
CA VAL A 191 -1.04 4.75 -4.87
C VAL A 191 -1.33 3.27 -4.65
N TYR A 192 -0.37 2.55 -4.11
CA TYR A 192 -0.49 1.13 -3.80
C TYR A 192 -0.74 0.94 -2.31
N LEU A 193 -1.89 0.37 -1.98
CA LEU A 193 -2.22 -0.04 -0.62
C LEU A 193 -2.11 -1.56 -0.52
N THR A 194 -1.66 -2.07 0.62
CA THR A 194 -1.67 -3.50 0.89
C THR A 194 -2.44 -3.78 2.18
N MET A 195 -3.43 -4.65 2.07
CA MET A 195 -4.24 -5.15 3.16
C MET A 195 -4.95 -6.44 2.74
N PRO A 196 -5.19 -7.37 3.67
CA PRO A 196 -4.41 -7.49 4.90
C PRO A 196 -2.97 -7.95 4.58
N GLN A 197 -2.05 -7.81 5.54
CA GLN A 197 -0.73 -8.41 5.45
C GLN A 197 -0.81 -9.88 5.86
N LEU A 198 -0.14 -10.75 5.11
CA LEU A 198 -0.17 -12.18 5.33
C LEU A 198 1.24 -12.74 5.53
N GLY A 199 1.38 -13.67 6.46
CA GLY A 199 2.58 -14.48 6.63
C GLY A 199 2.27 -15.96 6.49
N ALA A 200 3.24 -16.73 6.02
CA ALA A 200 3.23 -18.19 6.17
C ALA A 200 4.56 -18.70 6.65
N GLN A 201 4.49 -19.77 7.42
CA GLN A 201 5.63 -20.52 7.88
C GLN A 201 5.37 -22.00 7.63
N ALA A 202 6.36 -22.66 7.03
CA ALA A 202 6.42 -24.11 6.85
C ALA A 202 7.79 -24.56 7.35
N ALA A 203 7.83 -25.41 8.37
CA ALA A 203 9.08 -25.87 8.97
C ALA A 203 9.05 -27.36 9.29
N ASN A 204 10.22 -27.99 9.15
CA ASN A 204 10.51 -29.33 9.66
C ASN A 204 11.57 -29.20 10.76
N GLY A 205 11.39 -29.95 11.84
CA GLY A 205 12.36 -30.10 12.92
C GLY A 205 12.66 -31.58 13.16
N GLU A 206 13.92 -31.89 13.46
CA GLU A 206 14.34 -33.22 13.89
C GLU A 206 15.26 -33.06 15.10
N ASN A 207 14.95 -33.76 16.18
CA ASN A 207 15.85 -33.94 17.31
C ASN A 207 16.10 -35.43 17.53
N SER A 208 16.95 -35.79 18.50
CA SER A 208 17.42 -37.16 18.71
C SER A 208 16.32 -38.21 18.99
N MET A 209 15.08 -37.79 19.23
CA MET A 209 13.97 -38.70 19.53
C MET A 209 12.66 -38.39 18.79
N PHE A 210 12.52 -37.22 18.16
CA PHE A 210 11.27 -36.77 17.57
C PHE A 210 11.49 -35.98 16.27
N ARG A 211 10.59 -36.22 15.32
CA ARG A 211 10.37 -35.36 14.15
C ARG A 211 9.15 -34.48 14.39
N SER A 212 9.24 -33.22 13.98
CA SER A 212 8.14 -32.27 14.03
C SER A 212 7.97 -31.57 12.69
N SER A 213 6.72 -31.25 12.38
CA SER A 213 6.32 -30.54 11.19
C SER A 213 5.34 -29.44 11.60
N SER A 214 5.52 -28.21 11.12
CA SER A 214 4.62 -27.09 11.43
C SER A 214 4.30 -26.23 10.21
N ALA A 215 3.02 -26.00 10.01
CA ALA A 215 2.46 -25.21 8.92
C ALA A 215 1.52 -24.15 9.51
N SER A 216 1.86 -22.87 9.40
CA SER A 216 1.03 -21.78 9.94
C SER A 216 0.82 -20.66 8.94
N ILE A 217 -0.35 -20.02 9.07
CA ILE A 217 -0.72 -18.80 8.35
C ILE A 217 -0.95 -17.73 9.41
N SER A 218 -0.30 -16.59 9.25
CA SER A 218 -0.49 -15.43 10.10
C SER A 218 -1.15 -14.29 9.33
N PHE A 219 -1.94 -13.53 10.06
CA PHE A 219 -2.81 -12.50 9.53
C PHE A 219 -2.58 -11.20 10.29
N ASN A 220 -2.33 -10.10 9.57
CA ASN A 220 -2.28 -8.77 10.14
C ASN A 220 -3.33 -7.90 9.41
N PRO A 221 -4.38 -7.44 10.12
CA PRO A 221 -5.49 -6.70 9.53
C PRO A 221 -5.14 -5.21 9.26
N SER A 222 -3.90 -4.80 9.46
CA SER A 222 -3.44 -3.44 9.19
C SER A 222 -3.46 -3.15 7.69
N MET A 223 -3.72 -1.88 7.37
CA MET A 223 -3.45 -1.35 6.04
C MET A 223 -2.05 -0.74 6.02
N HIS A 224 -1.31 -1.01 4.95
CA HIS A 224 0.01 -0.43 4.70
C HIS A 224 0.00 0.39 3.42
N LEU A 225 0.79 1.47 3.42
CA LEU A 225 1.18 2.13 2.19
C LEU A 225 2.31 1.31 1.56
N ALA A 226 2.02 0.55 0.52
CA ALA A 226 2.99 -0.31 -0.15
C ALA A 226 3.90 0.49 -1.10
N GLY A 227 3.37 1.57 -1.65
CA GLY A 227 4.17 2.57 -2.35
C GLY A 227 3.32 3.65 -3.00
N ILE A 228 3.97 4.76 -3.36
CA ILE A 228 3.40 5.80 -4.20
C ILE A 228 4.40 6.13 -5.29
N THR A 229 3.92 6.30 -6.51
CA THR A 229 4.70 6.95 -7.56
C THR A 229 3.91 8.09 -8.15
N VAL A 230 4.44 9.31 -8.04
CA VAL A 230 3.97 10.45 -8.82
C VAL A 230 4.89 10.57 -10.02
N TYR A 231 4.38 10.29 -11.20
CA TYR A 231 5.09 10.51 -12.45
C TYR A 231 4.77 11.89 -12.98
N GLY A 232 5.78 12.63 -13.42
CA GLY A 232 5.59 13.91 -14.08
C GLY A 232 6.22 13.97 -15.45
N LEU A 233 5.56 14.71 -16.34
CA LEU A 233 6.07 15.04 -17.67
C LEU A 233 5.81 16.53 -17.91
N THR A 234 6.87 17.29 -18.13
CA THR A 234 6.74 18.72 -18.45
C THR A 234 6.17 18.90 -19.86
N ALA A 235 5.61 20.07 -20.15
CA ALA A 235 5.17 20.42 -21.51
C ALA A 235 6.29 20.30 -22.57
N LYS A 236 7.57 20.35 -22.16
CA LYS A 236 8.75 20.15 -23.03
C LYS A 236 9.20 18.69 -23.12
N GLY A 237 8.48 17.76 -22.49
CA GLY A 237 8.77 16.33 -22.50
C GLY A 237 9.85 15.88 -21.51
N SER A 238 10.24 16.73 -20.56
CA SER A 238 11.18 16.31 -19.50
C SER A 238 10.45 15.50 -18.44
N TRP A 239 11.04 14.38 -18.04
CA TRP A 239 10.48 13.51 -17.00
C TRP A 239 10.85 13.99 -15.59
N CYS A 240 9.98 13.70 -14.63
CA CYS A 240 10.30 13.72 -13.21
C CYS A 240 9.49 12.66 -12.46
N SER A 241 9.88 12.36 -11.23
CA SER A 241 9.13 11.45 -10.37
C SER A 241 9.32 11.73 -8.88
N ILE A 242 8.30 11.39 -8.10
CA ILE A 242 8.38 11.22 -6.65
C ILE A 242 8.03 9.76 -6.36
N GLY A 243 8.98 9.01 -5.81
CA GLY A 243 8.78 7.62 -5.39
C GLY A 243 8.76 7.53 -3.88
N VAL A 244 7.68 7.01 -3.31
CA VAL A 244 7.53 6.73 -1.89
C VAL A 244 7.53 5.21 -1.71
N PRO A 245 8.59 4.60 -1.16
CA PRO A 245 8.59 3.17 -0.87
C PRO A 245 7.78 2.87 0.40
N GLU A 246 7.40 1.61 0.60
CA GLU A 246 6.72 1.16 1.82
C GLU A 246 7.46 1.58 3.10
N HIS A 247 6.72 2.14 4.07
CA HIS A 247 7.26 2.70 5.31
C HIS A 247 7.43 1.72 6.49
N GLY A 248 7.55 0.42 6.23
CA GLY A 248 7.75 -0.58 7.29
C GLY A 248 6.61 -0.56 8.32
N VAL A 249 6.93 -0.23 9.57
CA VAL A 249 5.98 -0.25 10.70
C VAL A 249 4.97 0.91 10.72
N ARG A 250 5.11 1.93 9.87
CA ARG A 250 4.13 3.03 9.80
C ARG A 250 2.92 2.59 8.99
N VAL A 251 1.80 2.41 9.69
CA VAL A 251 0.53 1.99 9.10
C VAL A 251 -0.45 3.15 9.05
N PRO A 252 -1.09 3.45 7.90
CA PRO A 252 -2.15 4.45 7.86
C PRO A 252 -3.39 4.06 8.67
N ALA A 253 -3.60 2.75 8.89
CA ALA A 253 -4.64 2.23 9.77
C ALA A 253 -4.20 0.88 10.34
N SER A 254 -4.25 0.71 11.67
CA SER A 254 -3.79 -0.48 12.38
C SER A 254 -4.76 -1.68 12.28
N ARG A 255 -6.00 -1.43 11.86
CA ARG A 255 -7.00 -2.46 11.58
C ARG A 255 -8.02 -1.89 10.60
N VAL A 256 -8.18 -2.55 9.45
CA VAL A 256 -9.13 -2.15 8.40
C VAL A 256 -10.07 -3.28 8.01
N GLY A 257 -10.23 -4.27 8.89
CA GLY A 257 -11.14 -5.37 8.63
C GLY A 257 -10.92 -6.57 9.54
N THR A 258 -11.65 -7.63 9.23
CA THR A 258 -11.66 -8.89 9.97
C THR A 258 -11.57 -10.08 9.04
N PHE A 259 -10.97 -11.16 9.52
CA PHE A 259 -10.86 -12.40 8.76
C PHE A 259 -12.04 -13.31 9.04
N ARG A 260 -12.54 -13.94 7.99
CA ARG A 260 -13.48 -15.03 8.04
C ARG A 260 -12.90 -16.22 7.30
N GLU A 261 -12.84 -17.35 7.96
CA GLU A 261 -12.47 -18.61 7.32
C GLU A 261 -13.60 -19.05 6.36
N ILE A 262 -13.23 -19.44 5.14
CA ILE A 262 -14.18 -20.03 4.18
C ILE A 262 -14.01 -21.54 4.15
N SER A 263 -12.77 -21.99 3.97
CA SER A 263 -12.43 -23.41 3.99
C SER A 263 -10.97 -23.59 4.36
N VAL A 264 -10.68 -24.40 5.36
CA VAL A 264 -9.33 -24.84 5.71
C VAL A 264 -9.27 -26.36 5.68
N SER A 265 -8.20 -26.87 5.10
CA SER A 265 -7.84 -28.29 5.14
C SER A 265 -6.44 -28.42 5.71
N ASP A 266 -6.32 -29.26 6.73
CA ASP A 266 -5.05 -29.72 7.28
C ASP A 266 -4.88 -31.19 6.89
N ASP A 267 -3.75 -31.51 6.27
CA ASP A 267 -3.37 -32.86 5.86
C ASP A 267 -2.02 -33.16 6.51
N ASP A 268 -2.08 -33.76 7.70
CA ASP A 268 -0.95 -33.94 8.59
C ASP A 268 -0.65 -35.42 8.81
N SER A 269 0.64 -35.76 8.73
CA SER A 269 1.23 -37.03 9.13
C SER A 269 2.44 -36.77 10.03
N SER A 270 3.02 -37.83 10.60
CA SER A 270 4.26 -37.72 11.39
C SER A 270 5.49 -37.25 10.58
N GLU A 271 5.42 -37.27 9.25
CA GLU A 271 6.58 -37.01 8.36
C GLU A 271 6.39 -35.80 7.43
N TRP A 272 5.16 -35.34 7.25
CA TRP A 272 4.81 -34.20 6.40
C TRP A 272 3.47 -33.61 6.83
N GLY A 273 3.27 -32.31 6.59
CA GLY A 273 2.04 -31.60 6.94
C GLY A 273 1.70 -30.50 5.93
N LYS A 274 0.46 -30.42 5.50
CA LYS A 274 0.00 -29.42 4.53
C LYS A 274 -1.22 -28.68 5.07
N ARG A 275 -1.08 -27.37 5.21
CA ARG A 275 -2.20 -26.47 5.50
C ARG A 275 -2.61 -25.71 4.26
N ARG A 276 -3.87 -25.82 3.86
CA ARG A 276 -4.45 -25.03 2.77
C ARG A 276 -5.67 -24.29 3.29
N GLY A 277 -5.77 -23.00 2.98
CA GLY A 277 -6.89 -22.20 3.44
C GLY A 277 -7.37 -21.18 2.42
N ASP A 278 -8.67 -21.08 2.27
CA ASP A 278 -9.35 -19.95 1.64
C ASP A 278 -10.03 -19.13 2.73
N TYR A 279 -9.82 -17.81 2.68
CA TYR A 279 -10.31 -16.86 3.66
C TYR A 279 -10.98 -15.68 2.95
N ALA A 280 -11.92 -15.04 3.63
CA ALA A 280 -12.40 -13.70 3.32
C ALA A 280 -11.78 -12.70 4.29
N PHE A 281 -11.38 -11.53 3.81
CA PHE A 281 -11.08 -10.37 4.63
C PHE A 281 -12.19 -9.34 4.41
N VAL A 282 -13.05 -9.17 5.41
CA VAL A 282 -14.17 -8.23 5.37
C VAL A 282 -13.66 -6.88 5.82
N VAL A 283 -13.69 -5.90 4.92
CA VAL A 283 -13.17 -4.55 5.14
C VAL A 283 -14.10 -3.79 6.09
N ASP A 284 -13.49 -3.06 7.02
CA ASP A 284 -14.15 -2.00 7.77
C ASP A 284 -14.02 -0.71 6.94
N ASP A 285 -15.12 -0.36 6.24
CA ASP A 285 -15.12 0.73 5.26
C ASP A 285 -14.71 2.08 5.88
N ASP A 286 -15.11 2.35 7.13
CA ASP A 286 -14.77 3.59 7.82
C ASP A 286 -13.28 3.68 8.16
N ALA A 287 -12.72 2.61 8.72
CA ALA A 287 -11.30 2.54 9.04
C ALA A 287 -10.45 2.58 7.77
N PHE A 288 -10.86 1.86 6.72
CA PHE A 288 -10.20 1.83 5.43
C PHE A 288 -10.18 3.22 4.78
N ARG A 289 -11.35 3.85 4.64
CA ARG A 289 -11.50 5.22 4.11
C ARG A 289 -10.64 6.21 4.88
N THR A 290 -10.66 6.15 6.21
CA THR A 290 -9.87 7.06 7.06
C THR A 290 -8.38 6.93 6.77
N GLY A 291 -7.87 5.70 6.66
CA GLY A 291 -6.48 5.44 6.32
C GLY A 291 -6.12 5.92 4.90
N VAL A 292 -6.98 5.67 3.91
CA VAL A 292 -6.77 6.07 2.51
C VAL A 292 -6.69 7.60 2.40
N LEU A 293 -7.59 8.32 3.07
CA LEU A 293 -7.58 9.79 3.10
C LEU A 293 -6.34 10.34 3.82
N ALA A 294 -5.87 9.67 4.87
CA ALA A 294 -4.63 10.07 5.54
C ALA A 294 -3.41 9.95 4.61
N VAL A 295 -3.35 8.90 3.80
CA VAL A 295 -2.35 8.76 2.72
C VAL A 295 -2.48 9.91 1.72
N GLY A 296 -3.69 10.19 1.23
CA GLY A 296 -3.95 11.27 0.26
C GLY A 296 -3.50 12.64 0.75
N ARG A 297 -3.83 13.01 1.99
CA ARG A 297 -3.39 14.26 2.62
C ARG A 297 -1.87 14.37 2.74
N SER A 298 -1.20 13.30 3.17
CA SER A 298 0.26 13.30 3.29
C SER A 298 0.93 13.40 1.91
N LEU A 299 0.39 12.72 0.90
CA LEU A 299 0.86 12.80 -0.48
C LEU A 299 0.69 14.20 -1.08
N GLY A 300 -0.45 14.84 -0.87
CA GLY A 300 -0.70 16.20 -1.35
C GLY A 300 0.34 17.18 -0.81
N ARG A 301 0.58 17.15 0.51
CA ARG A 301 1.63 17.96 1.16
C ARG A 301 3.02 17.66 0.62
N LEU A 302 3.38 16.38 0.53
CA LEU A 302 4.69 15.97 -0.02
C LEU A 302 4.89 16.51 -1.44
N THR A 303 3.88 16.39 -2.29
CA THR A 303 3.96 16.81 -3.69
C THR A 303 4.13 18.33 -3.78
N ALA A 304 3.33 19.10 -3.04
CA ALA A 304 3.45 20.56 -3.01
C ALA A 304 4.83 21.02 -2.51
N ASP A 305 5.33 20.43 -1.42
CA ASP A 305 6.64 20.76 -0.86
C ASP A 305 7.79 20.40 -1.83
N ALA A 306 7.68 19.27 -2.51
CA ALA A 306 8.67 18.85 -3.51
C ALA A 306 8.75 19.82 -4.69
N MET A 307 7.62 20.40 -5.11
CA MET A 307 7.59 21.40 -6.18
C MET A 307 8.11 22.76 -5.70
N THR A 308 7.84 23.15 -4.46
CA THR A 308 8.22 24.47 -3.93
C THR A 308 9.68 24.54 -3.50
N SER A 309 10.20 23.51 -2.83
CA SER A 309 11.57 23.50 -2.27
C SER A 309 12.69 23.46 -3.31
N LYS A 310 12.34 23.30 -4.60
CA LYS A 310 13.27 23.12 -5.71
C LYS A 310 13.08 24.15 -6.85
N ARG A 311 12.28 25.19 -6.60
CA ARG A 311 12.26 26.40 -7.43
C ARG A 311 13.53 27.21 -7.21
#